data_AF-A0A9Q1GDV7-F1
#
_entry.id   AF-A0A9Q1GDV7-F1
#
_cell.length_a   1.000
_cell.length_b   1.000
_cell.length_c   1.000
_cell.angle_alpha   90.00
_cell.angle_beta   90.00
_cell.angle_gamma   90.00
#
_symmetry.space_group_name_H-M   'P 1'
#
loop_
_entity.id
_entity.type
_entity.pdbx_description
1 polymer ?
#
loop_
_entity_poly.entity_id
_entity_poly.type
_entity_poly.pdbx_seq_one_letter_code
_entity_poly.pdbx_strand_id
1 'polypeptide(L)'
;MAQTSLLQGKRFYCREWVFHKLQHCLLEKTNGLTALSNSGGIPGAAPPPGPVAPGKGAAAWGVLLVGGPGSGKTALCTELLWPSSPQGAHRGLHRQSLAFHFCRADDSETLCVSGFVRGLVAQLCRSGLVPGYEEKVRDPAVQSALQPGECERDPAEAFKRPKLAAD
;
A
#
# COMPACT_ATOMS: atom_id res chain seq x y z
N MET A 1 -9.94 13.62 -4.72
CA MET A 1 -10.57 12.35 -5.13
C MET A 1 -9.47 11.49 -5.76
N ALA A 2 -9.36 10.20 -5.45
CA ALA A 2 -8.35 9.36 -6.10
C ALA A 2 -8.73 9.21 -7.58
N GLN A 3 -7.84 9.63 -8.48
CA GLN A 3 -8.11 9.49 -9.91
C GLN A 3 -8.22 8.01 -10.26
N THR A 4 -9.33 7.66 -10.88
CA THR A 4 -9.56 6.30 -11.36
C THR A 4 -8.86 6.10 -12.70
N SER A 5 -8.59 4.84 -13.04
CA SER A 5 -8.00 4.51 -14.35
C SER A 5 -9.03 4.75 -15.45
N LEU A 6 -8.59 5.31 -16.59
CA LEU A 6 -9.40 5.44 -17.81
C LEU A 6 -9.88 4.08 -18.36
N LEU A 7 -9.25 2.99 -17.93
CA LEU A 7 -9.59 1.63 -18.34
C LEU A 7 -10.59 0.97 -17.39
N GLN A 8 -11.07 1.66 -16.35
CA GLN A 8 -12.03 1.08 -15.42
C GLN A 8 -13.30 0.65 -16.15
N GLY A 9 -13.75 -0.58 -15.89
CA GLY A 9 -14.92 -1.18 -16.55
C GLY A 9 -14.68 -1.68 -17.98
N LYS A 10 -13.48 -1.48 -18.54
CA LYS A 10 -13.09 -2.12 -19.80
C LYS A 10 -12.73 -3.58 -19.52
N ARG A 11 -13.07 -4.45 -20.48
CA ARG A 11 -12.74 -5.87 -20.41
C ARG A 11 -11.22 -6.07 -20.44
N PHE A 12 -10.72 -6.95 -19.58
CA PHE A 12 -9.33 -7.42 -19.59
C PHE A 12 -9.25 -8.84 -20.16
N TYR A 13 -8.27 -9.09 -21.03
CA TYR A 13 -8.14 -10.37 -21.75
C TYR A 13 -6.70 -10.90 -21.77
N CYS A 14 -6.57 -12.21 -21.92
CA CYS A 14 -5.36 -12.96 -22.32
C CYS A 14 -4.19 -12.97 -21.32
N ARG A 15 -4.31 -12.29 -20.18
CA ARG A 15 -3.24 -12.14 -19.18
C ARG A 15 -3.69 -12.40 -17.75
N GLU A 16 -4.79 -13.13 -17.60
CA GLU A 16 -5.41 -13.47 -16.32
C GLU A 16 -4.50 -14.38 -15.47
N TRP A 17 -3.60 -15.13 -16.11
CA TRP A 17 -2.58 -15.93 -15.42
C TRP A 17 -1.65 -15.09 -14.54
N VAL A 18 -1.47 -13.80 -14.86
CA VAL A 18 -0.59 -12.92 -14.07
C VAL A 18 -1.12 -12.74 -12.65
N PHE A 19 -2.45 -12.71 -12.46
CA PHE A 19 -3.06 -12.61 -11.13
C PHE A 19 -2.74 -13.83 -10.26
N HIS A 20 -2.58 -15.01 -10.87
CA HIS A 20 -2.15 -16.19 -10.13
C HIS A 20 -0.74 -16.02 -9.58
N LYS A 21 0.20 -15.52 -10.42
CA LYS A 21 1.57 -15.28 -9.98
C LYS A 21 1.65 -14.18 -8.93
N LEU A 22 0.89 -13.09 -9.11
CA LEU A 22 0.82 -12.01 -8.12
C LEU A 22 0.33 -12.53 -6.78
N GLN A 23 -0.78 -13.27 -6.76
CA GLN A 23 -1.32 -13.85 -5.54
C GLN A 23 -0.32 -14.79 -4.86
N HIS A 24 0.33 -15.67 -5.62
CA HIS A 24 1.32 -16.59 -5.09
C HIS A 24 2.51 -15.86 -4.46
N CYS A 25 3.11 -14.91 -5.18
CA CYS A 25 4.20 -14.10 -4.65
C CYS A 25 3.79 -13.31 -3.41
N LEU A 26 2.54 -12.82 -3.37
CA LEU A 26 2.07 -12.05 -2.23
C LEU A 26 1.87 -12.93 -0.98
N LEU A 27 1.31 -14.13 -1.15
CA LEU A 27 1.05 -15.07 -0.05
C LEU A 27 2.35 -15.70 0.48
N GLU A 28 3.24 -16.16 -0.40
CA GLU A 28 4.50 -16.77 0.01
C GLU A 28 5.37 -15.83 0.84
N LYS A 29 5.45 -14.56 0.43
CA LYS A 29 6.27 -13.56 1.14
C LYS A 29 5.62 -13.08 2.43
N THR A 30 4.29 -12.97 2.46
CA THR A 30 3.57 -12.69 3.71
C THR A 30 3.83 -13.79 4.75
N ASN A 31 3.79 -15.05 4.34
CA ASN A 31 4.11 -16.20 5.20
C ASN A 31 5.58 -16.25 5.63
N GLY A 32 6.51 -15.84 4.76
CA GLY A 32 7.93 -15.76 5.10
C GLY A 32 8.24 -14.69 6.16
N LEU A 33 7.57 -13.53 6.09
CA LEU A 33 7.72 -12.45 7.08
C LEU A 33 7.15 -12.84 8.46
N THR A 34 6.00 -13.52 8.49
CA THR A 34 5.43 -14.03 9.75
C THR A 34 6.29 -15.15 10.34
N ALA A 35 6.88 -16.03 9.51
CA ALA A 35 7.79 -17.07 9.97
C ALA A 35 9.09 -16.52 10.60
N LEU A 36 9.69 -15.48 10.01
CA LEU A 36 10.88 -14.81 10.55
C LEU A 36 10.60 -14.05 11.85
N SER A 37 9.37 -13.55 12.03
CA SER A 37 8.93 -12.93 13.29
C SER A 37 8.73 -13.96 14.41
N ASN A 38 8.46 -15.23 14.07
CA ASN A 38 8.20 -16.30 15.05
C ASN A 38 9.46 -17.11 15.43
N SER A 39 10.57 -16.97 14.70
CA SER A 39 11.84 -17.63 15.03
C SER A 39 12.71 -16.85 16.05
N GLY A 40 12.14 -15.90 16.79
CA GLY A 40 12.81 -15.13 17.85
C GLY A 40 12.75 -15.72 19.26
N GLY A 41 12.21 -16.93 19.44
CA GLY A 41 12.11 -17.58 20.74
C GLY A 41 13.20 -18.61 20.98
N ILE A 42 14.36 -18.19 21.49
CA ILE A 42 15.25 -19.10 22.23
C ILE A 42 14.74 -19.10 23.68
N PRO A 43 14.19 -20.20 24.24
CA PRO A 43 13.84 -20.24 25.65
C PRO A 43 15.11 -20.47 26.46
N GLY A 44 15.59 -19.42 27.13
CA GLY A 44 16.56 -19.55 28.22
C GLY A 44 17.89 -18.83 27.99
N ALA A 45 17.94 -17.54 28.33
CA ALA A 45 19.08 -16.90 28.98
C ALA A 45 18.64 -15.51 29.46
N ALA A 46 18.91 -15.21 30.74
CA ALA A 46 18.57 -13.96 31.38
C ALA A 46 19.17 -12.73 30.64
N PRO A 47 18.45 -11.59 30.55
CA PRO A 47 18.93 -10.42 29.81
C PRO A 47 19.99 -9.63 30.62
N PRO A 48 21.11 -9.18 30.00
CA PRO A 48 21.95 -8.13 30.57
C PRO A 48 21.36 -6.73 30.35
N PRO A 49 21.64 -5.73 31.22
CA PRO A 49 21.16 -4.37 31.06
C PRO A 49 22.03 -3.62 30.04
N GLY A 50 21.46 -3.28 28.88
CA GLY A 50 22.12 -2.51 27.82
C GLY A 50 21.09 -1.94 26.84
N PRO A 51 21.40 -0.85 26.12
CA PRO A 51 20.43 -0.05 25.40
C PRO A 51 19.79 -0.87 24.28
N VAL A 52 18.45 -0.93 24.29
CA VAL A 52 17.63 -1.56 23.28
C VAL A 52 17.87 -0.88 21.92
N ALA A 53 18.51 -1.61 21.00
CA ALA A 53 18.64 -1.18 19.61
C ALA A 53 17.25 -1.09 18.97
N PRO A 54 17.00 -0.10 18.09
CA PRO A 54 15.71 0.05 17.43
C PRO A 54 15.43 -1.20 16.57
N GLY A 55 14.30 -1.85 16.83
CA GLY A 55 13.86 -3.07 16.17
C GLY A 55 13.94 -2.95 14.65
N LYS A 56 14.60 -3.94 14.04
CA LYS A 56 14.77 -4.05 12.59
C LYS A 56 13.40 -4.30 11.96
N GLY A 57 12.75 -3.22 11.52
CA GLY A 57 11.42 -3.25 10.92
C GLY A 57 11.33 -4.29 9.80
N ALA A 58 10.19 -4.99 9.73
CA ALA A 58 9.90 -6.02 8.73
C ALA A 58 10.37 -5.57 7.34
N ALA A 59 11.19 -6.39 6.68
CA ALA A 59 11.74 -6.06 5.37
C ALA A 59 10.62 -5.75 4.38
N ALA A 60 10.54 -4.50 3.93
CA ALA A 60 9.59 -4.08 2.92
C ALA A 60 9.88 -4.82 1.61
N TRP A 61 8.87 -5.48 1.04
CA TRP A 61 8.95 -6.14 -0.25
C TRP A 61 7.82 -5.67 -1.15
N GLY A 62 8.02 -5.77 -2.47
CA GLY A 62 7.03 -5.40 -3.46
C GLY A 62 7.29 -6.13 -4.79
N VAL A 63 6.32 -6.02 -5.70
CA VAL A 63 6.42 -6.56 -7.06
C VAL A 63 6.51 -5.41 -8.05
N LEU A 64 7.52 -5.42 -8.90
CA LEU A 64 7.68 -4.46 -9.99
C LEU A 64 7.25 -5.09 -11.32
N LEU A 65 6.28 -4.48 -11.99
CA LEU A 65 5.80 -4.92 -13.30
C LEU A 65 6.43 -4.06 -14.41
N VAL A 66 7.27 -4.68 -15.24
CA VAL A 66 7.94 -4.04 -16.37
C VAL A 66 7.44 -4.59 -17.72
N GLY A 67 7.57 -3.80 -18.78
CA GLY A 67 7.21 -4.20 -20.15
C GLY A 67 7.13 -3.00 -21.10
N GLY A 68 7.17 -3.25 -22.40
CA GLY A 68 7.11 -2.19 -23.42
C GLY A 68 5.79 -1.40 -23.45
N PRO A 69 5.73 -0.27 -24.17
CA PRO A 69 4.48 0.45 -24.42
C PRO A 69 3.40 -0.48 -24.99
N GLY A 70 2.13 -0.26 -24.62
CA GLY A 70 1.01 -1.10 -25.10
C GLY A 70 0.95 -2.53 -24.52
N SER A 71 1.88 -2.93 -23.65
CA SER A 71 1.88 -4.27 -23.05
C SER A 71 0.76 -4.51 -22.02
N GLY A 72 -0.17 -3.57 -21.82
CA GLY A 72 -1.32 -3.73 -20.92
C GLY A 72 -1.02 -3.67 -19.42
N LYS A 73 0.11 -3.08 -18.98
CA LYS A 73 0.44 -2.93 -17.54
C LYS A 73 -0.65 -2.20 -16.76
N THR A 74 -1.05 -1.03 -17.26
CA THR A 74 -2.12 -0.22 -16.64
C THR A 74 -3.46 -0.97 -16.67
N ALA A 75 -3.75 -1.69 -17.75
CA ALA A 75 -4.95 -2.53 -17.84
C ALA A 75 -4.94 -3.63 -16.77
N LEU A 76 -3.81 -4.30 -16.55
CA LEU A 76 -3.63 -5.29 -15.49
C LEU A 76 -3.84 -4.68 -14.10
N CYS A 77 -3.20 -3.54 -13.79
CA CYS A 77 -3.38 -2.87 -12.49
C CYS A 77 -4.82 -2.39 -12.29
N THR A 78 -5.51 -1.99 -13.37
CA THR A 78 -6.91 -1.58 -13.32
C THR A 78 -7.82 -2.77 -13.01
N GLU A 79 -7.63 -3.88 -13.71
CA GLU A 79 -8.37 -5.13 -13.47
C GLU A 79 -8.06 -5.71 -12.07
N LEU A 80 -6.85 -5.50 -11.55
CA LEU A 80 -6.49 -5.88 -10.18
C LEU A 80 -7.30 -5.11 -9.13
N LEU A 81 -7.53 -3.82 -9.35
CA LEU A 81 -8.24 -2.94 -8.42
C LEU A 81 -9.77 -3.01 -8.59
N TRP A 82 -10.23 -3.12 -9.83
CA TRP A 82 -11.64 -3.17 -10.21
C TRP A 82 -11.84 -4.31 -11.21
N PRO A 83 -11.96 -5.56 -10.73
CA PRO A 83 -12.07 -6.71 -11.60
C PRO A 83 -13.34 -6.62 -12.45
N SER A 84 -13.18 -6.71 -13.76
CA SER A 84 -14.27 -6.80 -14.74
C SER A 84 -14.57 -8.25 -15.12
N SER A 85 -13.61 -9.17 -14.90
CA SER A 85 -13.71 -10.59 -15.18
C SER A 85 -14.08 -11.40 -13.93
N PRO A 86 -14.86 -12.49 -14.05
CA PRO A 86 -15.14 -13.40 -12.94
C PRO A 86 -13.85 -13.95 -12.30
N GLN A 87 -12.86 -14.29 -13.12
CA GLN A 87 -11.57 -14.83 -12.67
C GLN A 87 -10.80 -13.83 -11.80
N GLY A 88 -10.81 -12.54 -12.16
CA GLY A 88 -10.22 -11.47 -11.35
C GLY A 88 -10.98 -11.27 -10.02
N ALA A 89 -12.32 -11.32 -10.07
CA ALA A 89 -13.16 -11.18 -8.90
C ALA A 89 -12.97 -12.34 -7.90
N HIS A 90 -12.96 -13.59 -8.36
CA HIS A 90 -12.81 -14.78 -7.53
C HIS A 90 -11.48 -14.83 -6.76
N ARG A 91 -10.41 -14.21 -7.30
CA ARG A 91 -9.11 -14.16 -6.62
C ARG A 91 -9.07 -13.20 -5.44
N GLY A 92 -9.98 -12.23 -5.39
CA GLY A 92 -10.14 -11.35 -4.22
C GLY A 92 -9.00 -10.37 -3.93
N LEU A 93 -7.97 -10.25 -4.79
CA LEU A 93 -6.85 -9.31 -4.55
C LEU A 93 -7.32 -7.86 -4.43
N HIS A 94 -8.35 -7.47 -5.17
CA HIS A 94 -8.97 -6.14 -5.04
C HIS A 94 -9.47 -5.85 -3.62
N ARG A 95 -9.91 -6.87 -2.87
CA ARG A 95 -10.40 -6.73 -1.48
C ARG A 95 -9.28 -6.52 -0.48
N GLN A 96 -8.04 -6.82 -0.86
CA GLN A 96 -6.84 -6.62 -0.04
C GLN A 96 -6.12 -5.31 -0.41
N SER A 97 -6.64 -4.56 -1.39
CA SER A 97 -6.06 -3.28 -1.78
C SER A 97 -6.39 -2.21 -0.73
N LEU A 98 -5.34 -1.66 -0.12
CA LEU A 98 -5.44 -0.59 0.87
C LEU A 98 -5.58 0.79 0.20
N ALA A 99 -4.83 1.01 -0.87
CA ALA A 99 -4.80 2.25 -1.63
C ALA A 99 -4.11 2.04 -2.98
N PHE A 100 -4.33 2.95 -3.92
CA PHE A 100 -3.71 2.98 -5.23
C PHE A 100 -3.41 4.41 -5.68
N HIS A 101 -2.50 4.56 -6.63
CA HIS A 101 -2.22 5.83 -7.29
C HIS A 101 -1.83 5.58 -8.74
N PHE A 102 -2.48 6.29 -9.67
CA PHE A 102 -2.11 6.28 -11.07
C PHE A 102 -1.34 7.55 -11.38
N CYS A 103 -0.03 7.42 -11.60
CA CYS A 103 0.82 8.54 -12.01
C CYS A 103 0.68 8.78 -13.52
N ARG A 104 0.38 10.03 -13.89
CA ARG A 104 0.15 10.46 -15.27
C ARG A 104 1.09 11.61 -15.58
N ALA A 105 1.92 11.44 -16.60
CA ALA A 105 2.90 12.46 -16.99
C ALA A 105 2.25 13.75 -17.51
N ASP A 106 1.00 13.65 -18.00
CA ASP A 106 0.21 14.75 -18.54
C ASP A 106 -0.64 15.48 -17.48
N ASP A 107 -0.61 15.06 -16.22
CA ASP A 107 -1.44 15.62 -15.14
C ASP A 107 -0.59 15.95 -13.91
N SER A 108 -0.36 17.25 -13.71
CA SER A 108 0.47 17.79 -12.62
C SER A 108 -0.06 17.44 -11.23
N GLU A 109 -1.37 17.25 -11.06
CA GLU A 109 -1.95 16.87 -9.77
C GLU A 109 -1.51 15.45 -9.37
N THR A 110 -1.32 14.55 -10.35
CA THR A 110 -0.87 13.17 -10.09
C THR A 110 0.64 13.07 -9.83
N LEU A 111 1.39 14.09 -10.26
CA LEU A 111 2.83 14.22 -10.04
C LEU A 111 3.14 14.90 -8.68
N CYS A 112 2.16 15.57 -8.08
CA CYS A 112 2.31 16.24 -6.80
C CYS A 112 2.42 15.24 -5.64
N VAL A 113 3.56 15.26 -4.94
CA VAL A 113 3.86 14.33 -3.83
C VAL A 113 2.92 14.55 -2.64
N SER A 114 2.63 15.80 -2.28
CA SER A 114 1.69 16.11 -1.19
C SER A 114 0.27 15.66 -1.54
N GLY A 115 -0.15 15.84 -2.79
CA GLY A 115 -1.40 15.32 -3.34
C GLY A 115 -1.48 13.79 -3.26
N PHE A 116 -0.40 13.10 -3.65
CA PHE A 116 -0.27 11.64 -3.54
C PHE A 116 -0.40 11.16 -2.10
N VAL A 117 0.36 11.72 -1.16
CA VAL A 117 0.32 11.34 0.27
C VAL A 117 -1.08 11.51 0.85
N ARG A 118 -1.68 12.68 0.66
CA ARG A 118 -3.05 12.97 1.12
C ARG A 118 -4.07 12.03 0.46
N GLY A 119 -3.88 11.73 -0.82
CA GLY A 119 -4.68 10.77 -1.56
C GLY A 119 -4.62 9.36 -0.99
N LEU A 120 -3.43 8.89 -0.60
CA LEU A 120 -3.24 7.61 0.06
C LEU A 120 -3.88 7.57 1.45
N VAL A 121 -3.64 8.58 2.29
CA VAL A 121 -4.22 8.66 3.63
C VAL A 121 -5.74 8.61 3.57
N ALA A 122 -6.33 9.36 2.64
CA ALA A 122 -7.78 9.36 2.44
C ALA A 122 -8.30 7.99 1.97
N GLN A 123 -7.55 7.26 1.13
CA GLN A 123 -7.92 5.90 0.72
C GLN A 123 -7.80 4.89 1.86
N LEU A 124 -6.72 4.98 2.65
CA LEU A 124 -6.50 4.13 3.81
C LEU A 124 -7.63 4.25 4.83
N CYS A 125 -8.04 5.49 5.14
CA CYS A 125 -9.19 5.74 6.03
C CYS A 125 -10.48 5.08 5.52
N ARG A 126 -10.72 5.13 4.20
CA ARG A 126 -11.92 4.53 3.59
C ARG A 126 -11.85 3.02 3.45
N SER A 127 -10.65 2.44 3.35
CA SER A 127 -10.49 0.99 3.15
C SER A 127 -10.97 0.18 4.34
N GLY A 128 -10.87 0.71 5.57
CA GLY A 128 -11.25 0.00 6.80
C GLY A 128 -10.42 -1.24 7.11
N LEU A 129 -9.44 -1.58 6.27
CA LEU A 129 -8.57 -2.75 6.39
C LEU A 129 -7.43 -2.52 7.40
N VAL A 130 -7.25 -1.29 7.88
CA VAL A 130 -6.29 -0.92 8.92
C VAL A 130 -7.06 -0.42 10.15
N PRO A 131 -7.34 -1.31 11.13
CA PRO A 131 -8.06 -0.93 12.35
C PRO A 131 -7.37 0.22 13.08
N GLY A 132 -8.16 1.19 13.57
CA GLY A 132 -7.65 2.35 14.31
C GLY A 132 -6.92 3.41 13.47
N TYR A 133 -6.73 3.21 12.16
CA TYR A 133 -6.08 4.21 11.31
C TYR A 133 -6.93 5.47 11.17
N GLU A 134 -8.25 5.33 11.03
CA GLU A 134 -9.16 6.48 10.90
C GLU A 134 -9.13 7.37 12.15
N GLU A 135 -9.16 6.77 13.34
CA GLU A 135 -9.09 7.49 14.61
C GLU A 135 -7.79 8.29 14.73
N LYS A 136 -6.66 7.69 14.36
CA LYS A 136 -5.35 8.37 14.36
C LYS A 136 -5.29 9.52 13.37
N VAL A 137 -5.92 9.36 12.21
CA VAL A 137 -6.01 10.45 11.24
C VAL A 137 -6.89 11.58 11.77
N ARG A 138 -7.84 11.33 12.68
CA ARG A 138 -8.63 12.40 13.32
C ARG A 138 -7.87 13.21 14.37
N ASP A 139 -6.67 12.77 14.80
CA ASP A 139 -5.82 13.55 15.71
C ASP A 139 -5.50 14.93 15.10
N PRO A 140 -5.76 16.04 15.82
CA PRO A 140 -5.45 17.40 15.36
C PRO A 140 -4.00 17.59 14.90
N ALA A 141 -3.03 16.93 15.55
CA ALA A 141 -1.62 17.01 15.17
C ALA A 141 -1.35 16.35 13.80
N VAL A 142 -2.03 15.23 13.53
CA VAL A 142 -1.96 14.53 12.24
C VAL A 142 -2.70 15.30 11.15
N GLN A 143 -3.89 15.84 11.45
CA GLN A 143 -4.63 16.70 10.53
C GLN A 143 -3.85 17.95 10.13
N SER A 144 -3.16 18.59 11.08
CA SER A 144 -2.28 19.73 10.82
C SER A 144 -1.16 19.35 9.85
N ALA A 145 -0.52 18.20 10.05
CA ALA A 145 0.51 17.67 9.16
C ALA A 145 0.04 17.39 7.73
N LEU A 146 -1.24 17.02 7.58
CA LEU A 146 -1.86 16.68 6.30
C LEU A 146 -2.43 17.89 5.56
N GLN A 147 -2.33 19.09 6.14
CA GLN A 147 -2.71 20.32 5.44
C GLN A 147 -1.83 20.52 4.19
N PRO A 148 -2.37 21.07 3.09
CA PRO A 148 -1.63 21.19 1.84
C PRO A 148 -0.25 21.84 1.98
N GLY A 149 -0.13 22.94 2.75
CA GLY A 149 1.14 23.65 2.93
C GLY A 149 2.15 22.90 3.81
N GLU A 150 1.72 22.30 4.92
CA GLU A 150 2.61 21.52 5.79
C GLU A 150 3.04 20.20 5.14
N CYS A 151 2.13 19.54 4.42
CA CYS A 151 2.40 18.30 3.71
C CYS A 151 3.33 18.50 2.49
N GLU A 152 3.29 19.67 1.85
CA GLU A 152 4.24 20.05 0.81
C GLU A 152 5.65 20.28 1.36
N ARG A 153 5.75 20.80 2.60
CA ARG A 153 7.02 21.04 3.27
C ARG A 153 7.70 19.74 3.72
N ASP A 154 6.95 18.78 4.27
CA ASP A 154 7.47 17.46 4.64
C ASP A 154 6.44 16.34 4.38
N PRO A 155 6.40 15.78 3.15
CA PRO A 155 5.46 14.73 2.82
C PRO A 155 5.79 13.39 3.51
N ALA A 156 7.05 13.18 3.89
CA ALA A 156 7.47 11.92 4.53
C ALA A 156 6.96 11.87 5.97
N GLU A 157 7.09 12.96 6.71
CA GLU A 157 6.57 13.06 8.08
C GLU A 157 5.04 13.11 8.11
N ALA A 158 4.40 13.80 7.16
CA ALA A 158 2.95 13.80 7.03
C ALA A 158 2.37 12.37 6.87
N PHE A 159 3.09 11.48 6.18
CA PHE A 159 2.69 10.07 6.04
C PHE A 159 3.07 9.18 7.24
N LYS A 160 4.16 9.47 7.94
CA LYS A 160 4.63 8.69 9.09
C LYS A 160 3.91 9.03 10.39
N ARG A 161 3.47 10.27 10.60
CA ARG A 161 2.75 10.68 11.82
C ARG A 161 1.53 9.79 12.12
N PRO A 162 0.69 9.42 11.13
CA PRO A 162 -0.37 8.41 11.34
C PRO A 162 0.14 7.03 11.80
N LYS A 163 1.39 6.66 11.50
CA LYS A 163 2.02 5.37 11.89
C LYS A 163 2.65 5.40 13.28
N LEU A 164 3.16 6.54 13.74
CA LEU A 164 3.88 6.67 15.02
C LEU A 164 2.94 6.69 16.25
N ALA A 165 1.67 7.03 16.09
CA ALA A 165 0.66 6.91 17.15
C ALA A 165 0.17 5.45 17.34
N ALA A 166 0.95 4.46 16.95
CA ALA A 166 0.61 3.03 17.00
C ALA A 166 1.44 2.22 18.00
N ASP A 167 2.06 2.90 18.94
CA ASP A 167 2.70 2.29 20.11
C ASP A 167 1.75 2.37 21.31
#